data_AF-A0A7X0YLD2-F1
#
_entry.id   AF-A0A7X0YLD2-F1
#
_cell.length_a   1.000
_cell.length_b   1.000
_cell.length_c   1.000
_cell.angle_alpha   90.00
_cell.angle_beta   90.00
_cell.angle_gamma   90.00
#
_symmetry.space_group_name_H-M   'P 1'
#
loop_
_entity.id
_entity.type
_entity.pdbx_description
1 polymer ?
#
loop_
_entity_poly.entity_id
_entity_poly.type
_entity_poly.pdbx_seq_one_letter_code
_entity_poly.pdbx_strand_id
1 'polypeptide(L)'
;MDREILERLLKNALKRQTIVFIYNDTTRKDERYTGFVYLLTKDYVVLRKVSSESRAAGYVVMMLSTIFRVDDGGQIARRTEKLYALHAERHQDLELPMFGDLFVNMLRLALAQKIPLGIYLDQDDEREMLEGYVRHFVDNHVVFEDLDENAESYGEVHFELAAILDIQMGTRDLANVAMLYENK
;
A
#
# COMPACT_ATOMS: atom_id res chain seq x y z
N MET A 1 -6.20 -17.95 6.92
CA MET A 1 -6.94 -18.32 5.70
C MET A 1 -6.10 -19.26 4.87
N ASP A 2 -6.70 -20.21 4.16
CA ASP A 2 -5.95 -21.11 3.25
C ASP A 2 -5.32 -20.30 2.10
N ARG A 3 -4.02 -20.52 1.83
CA ARG A 3 -3.25 -19.73 0.85
C ARG A 3 -3.74 -19.95 -0.57
N GLU A 4 -4.10 -21.17 -0.95
CA GLU A 4 -4.59 -21.46 -2.30
C GLU A 4 -5.96 -20.80 -2.54
N ILE A 5 -6.82 -20.79 -1.53
CA ILE A 5 -8.12 -20.10 -1.59
C ILE A 5 -7.92 -18.59 -1.75
N LEU A 6 -7.04 -17.98 -0.95
CA LEU A 6 -6.70 -16.55 -1.05
C LEU A 6 -6.22 -16.20 -2.45
N GLU A 7 -5.19 -16.90 -2.93
CA GLU A 7 -4.63 -16.63 -4.25
C GLU A 7 -5.67 -16.78 -5.36
N ARG A 8 -6.52 -17.82 -5.30
CA ARG A 8 -7.59 -18.03 -6.28
C ARG A 8 -8.58 -16.87 -6.30
N LEU A 9 -8.97 -16.37 -5.12
CA LEU A 9 -9.87 -15.23 -5.00
C LEU A 9 -9.24 -13.98 -5.63
N LEU A 10 -7.99 -13.64 -5.26
CA LEU A 10 -7.28 -12.48 -5.79
C LEU A 10 -7.02 -12.60 -7.29
N LYS A 11 -6.66 -13.79 -7.80
CA LYS A 11 -6.52 -14.07 -9.25
C LYS A 11 -7.84 -13.83 -10.00
N ASN A 12 -8.96 -14.24 -9.43
CA ASN A 12 -10.27 -14.01 -10.03
C ASN A 12 -10.65 -12.53 -10.03
N ALA A 13 -10.41 -11.82 -8.92
CA ALA A 13 -10.66 -10.38 -8.83
C ALA A 13 -9.79 -9.59 -9.82
N LEU A 14 -8.50 -9.96 -9.94
CA LEU A 14 -7.58 -9.39 -10.94
C LEU A 14 -8.11 -9.58 -12.36
N LYS A 15 -8.53 -10.81 -12.73
CA LYS A 15 -9.07 -11.08 -14.08
C LYS A 15 -10.36 -10.33 -14.37
N ARG A 16 -11.23 -10.21 -13.37
CA ARG A 16 -12.56 -9.58 -13.51
C ARG A 16 -12.54 -8.07 -13.31
N GLN A 17 -11.43 -7.52 -12.83
CA GLN A 17 -11.30 -6.12 -12.41
C GLN A 17 -12.42 -5.73 -11.45
N THR A 18 -12.63 -6.54 -10.41
CA THR A 18 -13.62 -6.26 -9.35
C THR A 18 -12.94 -5.78 -8.07
N ILE A 19 -13.66 -4.98 -7.29
CA ILE A 19 -13.20 -4.52 -5.98
C ILE A 19 -13.14 -5.69 -5.01
N VAL A 20 -12.08 -5.69 -4.20
CA VAL A 20 -11.92 -6.54 -3.03
C VAL A 20 -11.71 -5.68 -1.79
N PHE A 21 -12.06 -6.26 -0.65
CA PHE A 21 -11.71 -5.73 0.67
C PHE A 21 -10.69 -6.65 1.32
N ILE A 22 -9.49 -6.14 1.58
CA ILE A 22 -8.38 -6.90 2.17
C ILE A 22 -8.15 -6.46 3.61
N TYR A 23 -8.07 -7.43 4.51
CA TYR A 23 -7.78 -7.23 5.93
C TYR A 23 -6.44 -7.89 6.26
N ASN A 24 -5.47 -7.08 6.69
CA ASN A 24 -4.12 -7.53 7.03
C ASN A 24 -3.65 -7.03 8.42
N ASP A 25 -4.49 -6.30 9.15
CA ASP A 25 -4.21 -5.83 10.51
C ASP A 25 -5.01 -6.64 11.54
N THR A 26 -4.32 -7.54 12.27
CA THR A 26 -4.95 -8.39 13.29
C THR A 26 -5.29 -7.63 14.57
N THR A 27 -4.67 -6.46 14.79
CA THR A 27 -4.94 -5.58 15.93
C THR A 27 -6.21 -4.74 15.68
N ARG A 28 -6.46 -4.37 14.42
CA ARG A 28 -7.62 -3.58 13.96
C ARG A 28 -8.44 -4.32 12.92
N LYS A 29 -9.17 -5.35 13.37
CA LYS A 29 -9.87 -6.32 12.49
C LYS A 29 -10.99 -5.75 11.63
N ASP A 30 -11.47 -4.54 11.94
CA ASP A 30 -12.50 -3.85 11.17
C ASP A 30 -11.91 -2.91 10.10
N GLU A 31 -10.61 -2.61 10.17
CA GLU A 31 -9.91 -1.83 9.15
C GLU A 31 -9.55 -2.69 7.94
N ARG A 32 -9.62 -2.07 6.76
CA ARG A 32 -9.45 -2.78 5.48
C ARG A 32 -8.91 -1.87 4.40
N TYR A 33 -8.18 -2.46 3.48
CA TYR A 33 -7.94 -1.87 2.17
C TYR A 33 -9.07 -2.18 1.21
N THR A 34 -9.52 -1.16 0.49
CA THR A 34 -10.49 -1.29 -0.61
C THR A 34 -9.77 -1.04 -1.92
N GLY A 35 -9.92 -1.91 -2.92
CA GLY A 35 -9.31 -1.63 -4.21
C GLY A 35 -9.43 -2.74 -5.23
N PHE A 36 -8.85 -2.48 -6.40
CA PHE A 36 -8.70 -3.46 -7.47
C PHE A 36 -7.34 -4.13 -7.35
N VAL A 37 -7.31 -5.46 -7.47
CA VAL A 37 -6.03 -6.17 -7.60
C VAL A 37 -5.34 -5.70 -8.88
N TYR A 38 -4.13 -5.17 -8.74
CA TYR A 38 -3.30 -4.68 -9.84
C TYR A 38 -2.24 -5.71 -10.22
N LEU A 39 -1.55 -6.26 -9.23
CA LEU A 39 -0.53 -7.28 -9.39
C LEU A 39 -0.68 -8.33 -8.29
N LEU A 40 -0.37 -9.58 -8.63
CA LEU A 40 -0.27 -10.67 -7.68
C LEU A 40 0.96 -11.50 -8.03
N THR A 41 1.87 -11.65 -7.07
CA THR A 41 3.05 -12.51 -7.19
C THR A 41 2.90 -13.72 -6.27
N LYS A 42 3.97 -14.50 -6.11
CA LYS A 42 3.99 -15.59 -5.14
C LYS A 42 3.79 -15.07 -3.72
N ASP A 43 4.40 -13.94 -3.37
CA ASP A 43 4.50 -13.50 -1.98
C ASP A 43 3.78 -12.17 -1.73
N TYR A 44 3.42 -11.43 -2.77
CA TYR A 44 2.84 -10.09 -2.66
C TYR A 44 1.54 -9.93 -3.42
N VAL A 45 0.69 -9.02 -2.96
CA VAL A 45 -0.41 -8.42 -3.72
C VAL A 45 -0.23 -6.91 -3.78
N VAL A 46 -0.51 -6.33 -4.94
CA VAL A 46 -0.59 -4.88 -5.12
C VAL A 46 -2.03 -4.51 -5.41
N LEU A 47 -2.58 -3.60 -4.61
CA LEU A 47 -3.89 -3.01 -4.86
C LEU A 47 -3.76 -1.60 -5.44
N ARG A 48 -4.57 -1.31 -6.45
CA ARG A 48 -5.00 0.05 -6.77
C ARG A 48 -6.08 0.44 -5.77
N LYS A 49 -5.69 1.23 -4.75
CA LYS A 49 -6.57 1.62 -3.66
C LYS A 49 -7.70 2.51 -4.14
N VAL A 50 -8.87 2.33 -3.57
CA VAL A 50 -10.05 3.15 -3.78
C VAL A 50 -10.48 3.72 -2.44
N SER A 51 -10.70 5.04 -2.37
CA SER A 51 -11.10 5.72 -1.14
C SER A 51 -12.55 5.39 -0.74
N SER A 52 -12.96 5.82 0.45
CA SER A 52 -14.35 5.76 0.91
C SER A 52 -15.33 6.46 -0.04
N GLU A 53 -14.87 7.51 -0.72
CA GLU A 53 -15.62 8.28 -1.71
C GLU A 53 -15.61 7.62 -3.09
N SER A 54 -15.07 6.40 -3.21
CA SER A 54 -14.93 5.67 -4.47
C SER A 54 -14.00 6.37 -5.48
N ARG A 55 -12.95 7.05 -5.01
CA ARG A 55 -11.97 7.75 -5.86
C ARG A 55 -10.62 7.02 -5.91
N ALA A 56 -9.79 7.35 -6.89
CA ALA A 56 -8.44 6.78 -6.96
C ALA A 56 -7.61 7.24 -5.75
N ALA A 57 -6.99 6.31 -5.03
CA ALA A 57 -6.33 6.58 -3.75
C ALA A 57 -4.92 5.97 -3.63
N GLY A 58 -4.20 5.96 -4.75
CA GLY A 58 -2.83 5.43 -4.82
C GLY A 58 -2.76 3.90 -4.82
N TYR A 59 -1.65 3.39 -4.31
CA TYR A 59 -1.32 1.96 -4.30
C TYR A 59 -0.96 1.50 -2.90
N VAL A 60 -1.14 0.20 -2.65
CA VAL A 60 -0.53 -0.51 -1.52
C VAL A 60 0.04 -1.84 -1.98
N VAL A 61 1.25 -2.14 -1.53
CA VAL A 61 1.91 -3.45 -1.68
C VAL A 61 1.85 -4.13 -0.33
N MET A 62 1.32 -5.35 -0.26
CA MET A 62 1.19 -6.15 0.97
C MET A 62 1.78 -7.54 0.76
N MET A 63 2.35 -8.10 1.81
CA MET A 63 2.66 -9.54 1.84
C MET A 63 1.37 -10.37 1.90
N LEU A 64 1.29 -11.45 1.13
CA LEU A 64 0.15 -12.36 1.17
C LEU A 64 0.01 -13.06 2.52
N SER A 65 1.13 -13.27 3.23
CA SER A 65 1.17 -13.89 4.55
C SER A 65 0.48 -13.06 5.64
N THR A 66 0.38 -11.74 5.48
CA THR A 66 -0.25 -10.86 6.49
C THR A 66 -1.77 -10.79 6.32
N ILE A 67 -2.31 -11.25 5.18
CA ILE A 67 -3.74 -11.20 4.88
C ILE A 67 -4.48 -12.33 5.61
N PHE A 68 -5.29 -11.97 6.59
CA PHE A 68 -6.11 -12.94 7.32
C PHE A 68 -7.53 -13.06 6.77
N ARG A 69 -8.05 -12.06 6.05
CA ARG A 69 -9.40 -12.07 5.45
C ARG A 69 -9.45 -11.25 4.16
N VAL A 70 -10.22 -11.74 3.19
CA VAL A 70 -10.61 -11.01 1.97
C VAL A 70 -12.09 -11.19 1.69
N ASP A 71 -12.79 -10.10 1.41
CA ASP A 71 -14.19 -10.12 0.97
C ASP A 71 -14.32 -9.63 -0.47
N ASP A 72 -15.25 -10.22 -1.24
CA ASP A 72 -15.67 -9.72 -2.55
C ASP A 72 -16.64 -8.53 -2.46
N GLY A 73 -17.08 -8.21 -1.24
CA GLY A 73 -17.88 -7.04 -0.92
C GLY A 73 -19.31 -7.04 -1.43
N GLY A 74 -19.76 -8.08 -2.13
CA GLY A 74 -21.12 -8.22 -2.66
C GLY A 74 -21.70 -6.92 -3.26
N GLN A 75 -22.81 -6.44 -2.72
CA GLN A 75 -23.48 -5.22 -3.20
C GLN A 75 -22.66 -3.94 -2.94
N ILE A 76 -21.88 -3.89 -1.86
CA ILE A 76 -21.08 -2.73 -1.49
C ILE A 76 -19.96 -2.54 -2.53
N ALA A 77 -19.22 -3.61 -2.86
CA ALA A 77 -18.20 -3.57 -3.90
C ALA A 77 -18.76 -3.10 -5.24
N ARG A 78 -19.90 -3.67 -5.68
CA ARG A 78 -20.57 -3.26 -6.93
C ARG A 78 -20.98 -1.79 -6.94
N ARG A 79 -21.40 -1.24 -5.80
CA ARG A 79 -21.72 0.18 -5.68
C ARG A 79 -20.46 1.02 -5.82
N THR A 80 -19.38 0.66 -5.12
CA THR A 80 -18.09 1.37 -5.18
C THR A 80 -17.50 1.31 -6.60
N GLU A 81 -17.57 0.18 -7.30
CA GLU A 81 -17.15 0.04 -8.70
C GLU A 81 -17.88 1.01 -9.62
N LYS A 82 -19.21 1.11 -9.47
CA LYS A 82 -20.03 2.05 -10.27
C LYS A 82 -19.65 3.50 -10.00
N LEU A 83 -19.50 3.88 -8.73
CA LEU A 83 -19.12 5.24 -8.36
C LEU A 83 -17.71 5.58 -8.85
N TYR A 84 -16.76 4.65 -8.70
CA TYR A 84 -15.41 4.79 -9.21
C TYR A 84 -15.39 5.02 -10.73
N ALA A 85 -16.15 4.24 -11.49
CA ALA A 85 -16.30 4.43 -12.93
C ALA A 85 -16.91 5.80 -13.29
N LEU A 86 -17.85 6.31 -12.49
CA LEU A 86 -18.49 7.61 -12.70
C LEU A 86 -17.56 8.80 -12.37
N HIS A 87 -16.61 8.63 -11.46
CA HIS A 87 -15.60 9.66 -11.18
C HIS A 87 -14.63 9.88 -12.36
N ALA A 88 -14.47 8.87 -13.23
CA ALA A 88 -13.58 8.92 -14.40
C ALA A 88 -12.11 9.27 -14.08
N GLU A 89 -11.72 9.12 -12.81
CA GLU A 89 -10.34 9.24 -12.36
C GLU A 89 -9.54 8.00 -12.74
N ARG A 90 -8.22 8.16 -12.81
CA ARG A 90 -7.29 7.05 -13.05
C ARG A 90 -6.20 7.10 -12.00
N HIS A 91 -5.82 5.93 -11.50
CA HIS A 91 -4.53 5.78 -10.81
C HIS A 91 -3.41 6.20 -11.76
N GLN A 92 -2.39 6.87 -11.22
CA GLN A 92 -1.15 7.10 -11.95
C GLN A 92 -0.49 5.77 -12.30
N ASP A 93 0.17 5.68 -13.44
CA ASP A 93 0.83 4.44 -13.84
C ASP A 93 1.95 4.09 -12.85
N LEU A 94 1.92 2.85 -12.37
CA LEU A 94 2.94 2.30 -11.48
C LEU A 94 3.90 1.42 -12.29
N GLU A 95 5.07 1.97 -12.60
CA GLU A 95 6.17 1.25 -13.24
C GLU A 95 7.07 0.60 -12.18
N LEU A 96 6.64 -0.55 -11.66
CA LEU A 96 7.41 -1.33 -10.69
C LEU A 96 7.99 -2.59 -11.36
N PRO A 97 9.31 -2.85 -11.24
CA PRO A 97 9.87 -4.13 -11.65
C PRO A 97 9.15 -5.28 -10.93
N MET A 98 8.61 -6.22 -11.69
CA MET A 98 7.87 -7.37 -11.14
C MET A 98 8.77 -8.55 -10.74
N PHE A 99 10.08 -8.44 -11.01
CA PHE A 99 11.07 -9.44 -10.65
C PHE A 99 11.72 -9.09 -9.31
N GLY A 100 11.95 -10.12 -8.48
CA GLY A 100 12.54 -9.96 -7.15
C GLY A 100 11.51 -9.57 -6.09
N ASP A 101 12.01 -9.01 -5.00
CA ASP A 101 11.20 -8.59 -3.86
C ASP A 101 10.53 -7.24 -4.13
N LEU A 102 9.21 -7.16 -3.98
CA LEU A 102 8.46 -5.94 -4.31
C LEU A 102 8.69 -4.81 -3.31
N PHE A 103 8.94 -5.09 -2.04
CA PHE A 103 9.28 -4.03 -1.08
C PHE A 103 10.64 -3.44 -1.41
N VAL A 104 11.64 -4.26 -1.70
CA VAL A 104 12.96 -3.81 -2.18
C VAL A 104 12.80 -2.91 -3.41
N ASN A 105 11.98 -3.32 -4.38
CA ASN A 105 11.75 -2.56 -5.60
C ASN A 105 11.06 -1.21 -5.30
N MET A 106 10.08 -1.18 -4.41
CA MET A 106 9.39 0.05 -3.99
C MET A 106 10.33 1.02 -3.27
N LEU A 107 11.13 0.54 -2.32
CA LEU A 107 12.08 1.36 -1.57
C LEU A 107 13.15 1.96 -2.49
N ARG A 108 13.68 1.17 -3.44
CA ARG A 108 14.66 1.67 -4.43
C ARG A 108 14.05 2.68 -5.39
N LEU A 109 12.82 2.44 -5.85
CA LEU A 109 12.10 3.39 -6.70
C LEU A 109 11.89 4.73 -5.97
N ALA A 110 11.40 4.66 -4.74
CA ALA A 110 11.14 5.82 -3.90
C ALA A 110 12.43 6.61 -3.61
N LEU A 111 13.52 5.93 -3.29
CA LEU A 111 14.83 6.55 -3.08
C LEU A 111 15.34 7.25 -4.35
N ALA A 112 15.27 6.56 -5.50
CA ALA A 112 15.78 7.10 -6.76
C ALA A 112 14.97 8.30 -7.28
N GLN A 113 13.65 8.27 -7.09
CA GLN A 113 12.73 9.29 -7.60
C GLN A 113 12.28 10.30 -6.54
N LYS A 114 12.75 10.17 -5.30
CA LYS A 114 12.35 10.99 -4.14
C LYS A 114 10.83 11.02 -3.96
N ILE A 115 10.20 9.85 -3.97
CA ILE A 115 8.76 9.71 -3.78
C ILE A 115 8.50 9.42 -2.29
N PRO A 116 7.56 10.11 -1.63
CA PRO A 116 7.21 9.77 -0.26
C PRO A 116 6.41 8.46 -0.21
N LEU A 117 6.62 7.70 0.86
CA LEU A 117 5.95 6.44 1.13
C LEU A 117 5.23 6.51 2.48
N GLY A 118 4.16 5.74 2.60
CA GLY A 118 3.62 5.34 3.89
C GLY A 118 4.09 3.91 4.17
N ILE A 119 4.78 3.65 5.28
CA ILE A 119 5.31 2.33 5.62
C ILE A 119 4.67 1.86 6.91
N TYR A 120 4.07 0.68 6.88
CA TYR A 120 3.56 0.04 8.10
C TYR A 120 4.58 -0.98 8.59
N LEU A 121 4.96 -0.86 9.85
CA LEU A 121 5.90 -1.74 10.52
C LEU A 121 5.19 -2.63 11.55
N ASP A 122 5.71 -3.83 11.72
CA ASP A 122 5.43 -4.69 12.87
C ASP A 122 6.37 -4.28 14.01
N GLN A 123 5.82 -3.76 15.10
CA GLN A 123 6.56 -3.40 16.31
C GLN A 123 5.84 -3.93 17.54
N ASP A 124 6.42 -4.93 18.20
CA ASP A 124 5.95 -5.48 19.48
C ASP A 124 4.45 -5.85 19.48
N ASP A 125 4.01 -6.58 18.43
CA ASP A 125 2.60 -6.96 18.19
C ASP A 125 1.64 -5.76 17.94
N GLU A 126 2.19 -4.55 17.76
CA GLU A 126 1.49 -3.36 17.29
C GLU A 126 1.91 -2.99 15.87
N ARG A 127 1.02 -2.27 15.20
CA ARG A 127 1.25 -1.81 13.82
C ARG A 127 1.48 -0.32 13.81
N GLU A 128 2.73 0.08 13.64
CA GLU A 128 3.14 1.48 13.49
C GLU A 128 3.04 1.92 12.04
N MET A 129 2.70 3.19 11.81
CA MET A 129 2.68 3.81 10.49
C MET A 129 3.67 4.97 10.47
N LEU A 130 4.56 4.97 9.48
CA LEU A 130 5.48 6.06 9.17
C LEU A 130 5.09 6.69 7.83
N GLU A 131 5.26 8.00 7.69
CA GLU A 131 5.05 8.72 6.43
C GLU A 131 6.25 9.61 6.13
N GLY A 132 6.80 9.54 4.91
CA GLY A 132 7.99 10.33 4.58
C GLY A 132 8.87 9.70 3.52
N TYR A 133 10.19 9.89 3.64
CA TYR A 133 11.14 9.58 2.56
C TYR A 133 12.18 8.54 2.96
N VAL A 134 12.43 7.60 2.06
CA VAL A 134 13.61 6.73 2.15
C VAL A 134 14.85 7.59 1.96
N ARG A 135 15.74 7.62 2.97
CA ARG A 135 17.04 8.31 2.92
C ARG A 135 18.16 7.37 2.49
N HIS A 136 18.12 6.14 2.97
CA HIS A 136 19.11 5.13 2.63
C HIS A 136 18.48 3.74 2.66
N PHE A 137 18.98 2.86 1.80
CA PHE A 137 18.59 1.45 1.80
C PHE A 137 19.74 0.59 1.29
N VAL A 138 20.33 -0.19 2.19
CA VAL A 138 21.46 -1.09 1.91
C VAL A 138 21.21 -2.44 2.56
N ASP A 139 21.45 -3.49 1.79
CA ASP A 139 21.12 -4.87 2.14
C ASP A 139 19.65 -5.02 2.54
N ASN A 140 19.37 -5.06 3.84
CA ASN A 140 18.02 -5.13 4.42
C ASN A 140 17.72 -3.96 5.37
N HIS A 141 18.66 -3.04 5.59
CA HIS A 141 18.51 -1.93 6.51
C HIS A 141 17.93 -0.72 5.79
N VAL A 142 16.83 -0.17 6.31
CA VAL A 142 16.16 1.03 5.80
C VAL A 142 16.42 2.20 6.77
N VAL A 143 16.81 3.35 6.21
CA VAL A 143 16.82 4.63 6.90
C VAL A 143 15.74 5.49 6.27
N PHE A 144 14.79 5.92 7.10
CA PHE A 144 13.60 6.63 6.69
C PHE A 144 13.49 7.94 7.46
N GLU A 145 13.28 9.05 6.76
CA GLU A 145 12.91 10.31 7.41
C GLU A 145 11.40 10.30 7.61
N ASP A 146 10.98 10.23 8.86
CA ASP A 146 9.57 10.26 9.24
C ASP A 146 9.11 11.72 9.39
N LEU A 147 7.95 12.01 8.81
CA LEU A 147 7.36 13.33 8.69
C LEU A 147 5.95 13.33 9.27
N ASP A 148 5.58 14.44 9.90
CA ASP A 148 4.20 14.70 10.28
C ASP A 148 3.35 15.19 9.09
N GLU A 149 2.06 15.41 9.34
CA GLU A 149 1.11 15.93 8.35
C GLU A 149 1.44 17.34 7.83
N ASN A 150 2.33 18.08 8.51
CA ASN A 150 2.85 19.39 8.12
C ASN A 150 4.22 19.29 7.43
N ALA A 151 4.65 18.07 7.09
CA ALA A 151 5.97 17.74 6.57
C ALA A 151 7.15 18.11 7.49
N GLU A 152 6.91 18.33 8.79
CA GLU A 152 7.96 18.50 9.80
C GLU A 152 8.56 17.15 10.17
N SER A 153 9.89 17.09 10.30
CA SER A 153 10.57 15.84 10.57
C SER A 153 10.55 15.47 12.04
N TYR A 154 10.17 14.23 12.34
CA TYR A 154 10.39 13.59 13.64
C TYR A 154 11.82 13.04 13.79
N GLY A 155 12.61 13.08 12.71
CA GLY A 155 13.97 12.56 12.64
C GLY A 155 14.08 11.33 11.73
N GLU A 156 15.23 10.68 11.79
CA GLU A 156 15.49 9.45 11.06
C GLU A 156 15.10 8.22 11.89
N VAL A 157 14.32 7.34 11.28
CA VAL A 157 13.92 6.04 11.80
C VAL A 157 14.69 4.95 11.06
N HIS A 158 15.18 3.97 11.80
CA HIS A 158 16.01 2.89 11.31
C HIS A 158 15.33 1.55 11.56
N PHE A 159 15.08 0.77 10.51
CA PHE A 159 14.40 -0.52 10.64
C PHE A 159 14.84 -1.53 9.58
N GLU A 160 14.61 -2.80 9.87
CA GLU A 160 14.87 -3.91 8.97
C GLU A 160 13.73 -4.10 7.98
N LEU A 161 14.05 -4.49 6.75
CA LEU A 161 13.09 -4.82 5.69
C LEU A 161 12.05 -5.85 6.16
N ALA A 162 12.47 -6.80 7.00
CA ALA A 162 11.61 -7.85 7.53
C ALA A 162 10.50 -7.33 8.47
N ALA A 163 10.64 -6.12 9.02
CA ALA A 163 9.62 -5.49 9.84
C ALA A 163 8.48 -4.85 9.01
N ILE A 164 8.67 -4.67 7.70
CA ILE A 164 7.66 -4.04 6.85
C ILE A 164 6.48 -5.00 6.63
N LEU A 165 5.28 -4.53 6.93
CA LEU A 165 4.02 -5.24 6.68
C LEU A 165 3.40 -4.87 5.33
N ASP A 166 3.44 -3.58 5.00
CA ASP A 166 3.01 -3.03 3.72
C ASP A 166 3.55 -1.62 3.46
N ILE A 167 3.59 -1.27 2.17
CA ILE A 167 4.05 0.02 1.67
C ILE A 167 2.94 0.66 0.85
N GLN A 168 2.62 1.91 1.16
CA GLN A 168 1.68 2.75 0.44
C GLN A 168 2.40 3.85 -0.34
N MET A 169 1.83 4.20 -1.49
CA MET A 169 2.38 5.24 -2.37
C MET A 169 1.27 5.96 -3.12
N GLY A 170 1.47 7.26 -3.39
CA GLY A 170 0.55 8.05 -4.21
C GLY A 170 -0.81 8.25 -3.56
N THR A 171 -0.89 8.15 -2.23
CA THR A 171 -2.07 8.58 -1.48
C THR A 171 -2.14 10.09 -1.51
N ARG A 172 -3.33 10.64 -1.22
CA ARG A 172 -3.51 12.09 -1.16
C ARG A 172 -2.69 12.71 -0.03
N ASP A 173 -2.59 12.03 1.09
CA ASP A 173 -1.86 12.52 2.27
C ASP A 173 -0.36 12.61 1.96
N LEU A 174 0.23 11.56 1.37
CA LEU A 174 1.62 11.59 0.89
C LEU A 174 1.87 12.67 -0.17
N ALA A 175 0.90 12.93 -1.05
CA ALA A 175 1.00 14.03 -2.02
C ALA A 175 0.98 15.40 -1.33
N ASN A 176 0.18 15.58 -0.27
CA ASN A 176 0.16 16.81 0.52
C ASN A 176 1.49 17.00 1.26
N VAL A 177 2.01 15.94 1.90
CA VAL A 177 3.32 15.96 2.57
C VAL A 177 4.41 16.34 1.58
N ALA A 178 4.44 15.77 0.37
CA ALA A 178 5.40 16.15 -0.66
C ALA A 178 5.32 17.63 -1.02
N MET A 179 4.10 18.14 -1.28
CA MET A 179 3.92 19.55 -1.64
C MET A 179 4.41 20.48 -0.53
N LEU A 180 4.13 20.16 0.73
CA LEU A 180 4.60 20.96 1.86
C LEU A 180 6.13 20.88 1.98
N TYR A 181 6.70 19.69 1.89
CA TYR A 181 8.15 19.45 1.98
C TYR A 181 8.94 20.21 0.91
N GLU A 182 8.45 20.24 -0.33
CA GLU A 182 9.10 20.93 -1.45
C GLU A 182 9.01 22.46 -1.39
N ASN A 183 8.12 23.01 -0.57
CA ASN A 183 7.85 24.46 -0.46
C ASN A 183 8.25 25.06 0.90
N LYS A 184 9.11 24.37 1.66
CA LYS A 184 9.82 24.91 2.82
C LYS A 184 10.99 25.79 2.41
#